data_AF-A0A8X7QBJ5-F1
#
_entry.id   AF-A0A8X7QBJ5-F1
#
_cell.length_a   1.000
_cell.length_b   1.000
_cell.length_c   1.000
_cell.angle_alpha   90.00
_cell.angle_beta   90.00
_cell.angle_gamma   90.00
#
_symmetry.space_group_name_H-M   'P 1'
#
loop_
_entity.id
_entity.type
_entity.pdbx_description
1 polymer ?
#
loop_
_entity_poly.entity_id
_entity_poly.type
_entity_poly.pdbx_seq_one_letter_code
_entity_poly.pdbx_strand_id
1 'polypeptide(L)'
;MSKIIEHLGKESAWYLGPFMRTGKRGYELVHQPSILKRCNVTPIVDETPSEIESFGNFRTFFLKCVEVGNVEAIYYEGLHRSTSLGVEEGVKVLEANVR
;
A
#
# COMPACT_ATOMS: atom_id res chain seq x y z
N MET A 1 2.02 17.94 11.46
CA MET A 1 2.75 16.73 11.07
C MET A 1 1.85 15.73 10.35
N SER A 2 0.72 15.30 10.94
CA SER A 2 -0.26 14.40 10.27
C SER A 2 -0.76 14.93 8.91
N LYS A 3 -1.11 16.23 8.79
CA LYS A 3 -1.50 16.85 7.50
C LYS A 3 -0.41 16.83 6.42
N ILE A 4 0.87 16.95 6.81
CA ILE A 4 2.00 16.90 5.87
C ILE A 4 2.19 15.48 5.37
N ILE A 5 2.17 14.50 6.28
CA ILE A 5 2.27 13.07 5.95
C ILE A 5 1.08 12.65 5.07
N GLU A 6 -0.13 13.13 5.35
CA GLU A 6 -1.29 12.87 4.51
C GLU A 6 -1.13 13.43 3.11
N HIS A 7 -0.62 14.66 2.98
CA HIS A 7 -0.40 15.29 1.68
C HIS A 7 0.68 14.55 0.88
N LEU A 8 1.84 14.30 1.50
CA LEU A 8 2.93 13.55 0.87
C LEU A 8 2.50 12.14 0.48
N GLY A 9 1.75 11.46 1.35
CA GLY A 9 1.23 10.13 1.06
C GLY A 9 0.26 10.11 -0.11
N LYS A 10 -0.59 11.14 -0.27
CA LYS A 10 -1.48 11.29 -1.43
C LYS A 10 -0.72 11.57 -2.72
N GLU A 11 0.40 12.29 -2.66
CA GLU A 11 1.26 12.46 -3.83
C GLU A 11 1.93 11.13 -4.19
N SER A 12 2.61 10.51 -3.23
CA SER A 12 3.25 9.21 -3.39
C SER A 12 3.61 8.56 -2.05
N ALA A 13 3.27 7.30 -1.89
CA ALA A 13 3.68 6.50 -0.74
C ALA A 13 5.22 6.40 -0.59
N TRP A 14 6.00 6.63 -1.66
CA TRP A 14 7.46 6.72 -1.59
C TRP A 14 7.96 7.79 -0.62
N TYR A 15 7.27 8.93 -0.58
CA TYR A 15 7.64 10.05 0.29
C TYR A 15 7.40 9.75 1.78
N LEU A 16 6.73 8.65 2.10
CA LEU A 16 6.54 8.18 3.47
C LEU A 16 7.74 7.39 4.00
N GLY A 17 8.60 6.87 3.12
CA GLY A 17 9.79 6.07 3.46
C GLY A 17 10.72 6.73 4.48
N PRO A 18 11.10 8.01 4.34
CA PRO A 18 11.90 8.73 5.34
C PRO A 18 11.25 8.76 6.73
N PHE A 19 9.93 8.97 6.82
CA PHE A 19 9.19 9.02 8.09
C PHE A 19 9.16 7.67 8.80
N MET A 20 9.02 6.57 8.04
CA MET A 20 9.08 5.22 8.58
C MET A 20 10.45 4.90 9.18
N ARG A 21 11.53 5.48 8.62
CA ARG A 21 12.92 5.30 9.09
C ARG A 21 13.31 6.19 10.26
N THR A 22 12.55 7.26 10.55
CA THR A 22 12.91 8.23 11.61
C THR A 22 12.63 7.72 13.03
N GLY A 23 12.07 6.50 13.18
CA GLY A 23 11.81 5.84 14.46
C GLY A 23 10.33 5.56 14.72
N LYS A 24 10.04 5.00 15.90
CA LYS A 24 8.72 4.46 16.28
C LYS A 24 7.56 5.43 16.01
N ARG A 25 7.71 6.71 16.40
CA ARG A 25 6.66 7.72 16.22
C ARG A 25 6.36 8.02 14.75
N GLY A 26 7.39 8.09 13.89
CA GLY A 26 7.21 8.32 12.46
C GLY A 26 6.52 7.12 11.80
N TYR A 27 6.94 5.92 12.17
CA TYR A 27 6.31 4.67 11.75
C TYR A 27 4.82 4.63 12.14
N GLU A 28 4.48 4.92 13.39
CA GLU A 28 3.09 4.94 13.88
C GLU A 28 2.22 5.96 13.14
N LEU A 29 2.76 7.15 12.84
CA LEU A 29 2.05 8.19 12.10
C LEU A 29 1.74 7.77 10.66
N VAL A 30 2.71 7.16 9.96
CA VAL A 30 2.52 6.66 8.59
C VAL A 30 1.49 5.53 8.56
N HIS A 31 1.47 4.68 9.59
CA HIS A 31 0.57 3.53 9.68
C HIS A 31 -0.81 3.84 10.26
N GLN A 32 -1.18 5.12 10.40
CA GLN A 32 -2.55 5.47 10.75
C GLN A 32 -3.51 5.04 9.64
N PRO A 33 -4.68 4.44 9.97
CA PRO A 33 -5.63 3.96 8.95
C PRO A 33 -6.07 5.05 7.96
N SER A 34 -6.20 6.29 8.42
CA SER A 34 -6.55 7.44 7.56
C SER A 34 -5.49 7.76 6.50
N ILE A 35 -4.21 7.51 6.80
CA ILE A 35 -3.09 7.71 5.87
C ILE A 35 -3.03 6.54 4.90
N LEU A 36 -2.98 5.31 5.43
CA LEU A 36 -2.90 4.08 4.63
C LEU A 36 -4.06 3.95 3.63
N LYS A 37 -5.26 4.37 4.01
CA LYS A 37 -6.45 4.30 3.15
C LYS A 37 -6.42 5.29 1.97
N ARG A 38 -5.61 6.35 2.05
CA ARG A 38 -5.63 7.48 1.11
C ARG A 38 -4.30 7.73 0.40
N CYS A 39 -3.24 7.02 0.75
CA CYS A 39 -1.97 7.18 0.09
C CYS A 39 -2.02 6.61 -1.33
N ASN A 40 -1.30 7.27 -2.23
CA ASN A 40 -1.13 6.84 -3.61
C ASN A 40 -0.01 5.79 -3.65
N VAL A 41 -0.38 4.54 -3.91
CA VAL A 41 0.57 3.42 -3.99
C VAL A 41 1.04 3.15 -5.41
N THR A 42 0.38 3.76 -6.41
CA THR A 42 0.65 3.57 -7.84
C THR A 42 2.14 3.72 -8.19
N PRO A 43 2.86 4.77 -7.73
CA PRO A 43 4.29 4.92 -8.06
C PRO A 43 5.18 3.79 -7.54
N ILE A 44 4.80 3.11 -6.44
CA ILE A 44 5.57 1.95 -5.95
C ILE A 44 5.39 0.78 -6.93
N VAL A 45 4.16 0.56 -7.39
CA VAL A 45 3.82 -0.58 -8.25
C VAL A 45 4.32 -0.38 -9.68
N ASP A 46 4.16 0.82 -10.24
CA ASP A 46 4.50 1.10 -11.63
C ASP A 46 6.02 1.22 -11.85
N GLU A 47 6.74 1.86 -10.92
CA GLU A 47 8.18 2.09 -11.06
C GLU A 47 9.01 0.89 -10.57
N THR A 48 8.54 0.19 -9.52
CA THR A 48 9.28 -0.89 -8.87
C THR A 48 8.33 -1.99 -8.37
N PRO A 49 7.70 -2.75 -9.27
CA PRO A 49 6.74 -3.78 -8.87
C PRO A 49 7.32 -4.81 -7.89
N SER A 50 8.63 -5.08 -7.96
CA SER A 50 9.34 -5.96 -7.02
C SER A 50 9.29 -5.50 -5.56
N GLU A 51 9.05 -4.22 -5.27
CA GLU A 51 8.96 -3.68 -3.91
C GLU A 51 7.68 -4.11 -3.18
N ILE A 52 6.66 -4.59 -3.90
CA ILE A 52 5.41 -5.12 -3.32
C ILE A 52 5.27 -6.64 -3.46
N GLU A 53 6.28 -7.33 -3.98
CA GLU A 53 6.35 -8.80 -4.02
C GLU A 53 6.76 -9.38 -2.66
N SER A 54 6.77 -10.71 -2.51
CA SER A 54 7.01 -11.43 -1.24
C SER A 54 8.25 -10.96 -0.46
N PHE A 55 9.28 -10.45 -1.13
CA PHE A 55 10.53 -9.99 -0.50
C PHE A 55 10.76 -8.48 -0.65
N GLY A 56 9.80 -7.75 -1.21
CA GLY A 56 9.91 -6.31 -1.42
C GLY A 56 9.81 -5.52 -0.10
N ASN A 57 10.52 -4.39 -0.01
CA ASN A 57 10.59 -3.64 1.24
C ASN A 57 9.25 -2.99 1.60
N PHE A 58 8.39 -2.77 0.60
CA PHE A 58 7.08 -2.17 0.77
C PHE A 58 5.96 -3.19 0.92
N ARG A 59 6.20 -4.50 0.78
CA ARG A 59 5.15 -5.53 0.88
C ARG A 59 4.29 -5.39 2.12
N THR A 60 4.92 -5.29 3.30
CA THR A 60 4.20 -5.17 4.57
C THR A 60 3.38 -3.88 4.66
N PHE A 61 3.93 -2.77 4.15
CA PHE A 61 3.20 -1.50 4.11
C PHE A 61 2.01 -1.58 3.15
N PHE A 62 2.22 -2.15 1.97
CA PHE A 62 1.22 -2.32 0.93
C PHE A 62 0.06 -3.21 1.38
N LEU A 63 0.33 -4.34 2.03
CA LEU A 63 -0.70 -5.20 2.59
C LEU A 63 -1.55 -4.50 3.65
N LYS A 64 -0.95 -3.66 4.50
CA LYS A 64 -1.72 -2.85 5.44
C LYS A 64 -2.61 -1.82 4.73
N CYS A 65 -2.21 -1.32 3.56
CA CYS A 65 -3.08 -0.48 2.73
C CYS A 65 -4.29 -1.28 2.22
N VAL A 66 -4.09 -2.53 1.80
CA VAL A 66 -5.18 -3.45 1.43
C VAL A 66 -6.13 -3.67 2.60
N GLU A 67 -5.61 -3.99 3.79
CA GLU A 67 -6.41 -4.26 5.01
C GLU A 67 -7.33 -3.09 5.41
N VAL A 68 -6.90 -1.85 5.21
CA VAL A 68 -7.71 -0.66 5.54
C VAL A 68 -8.65 -0.22 4.40
N GLY A 69 -8.63 -0.94 3.28
CA GLY A 69 -9.49 -0.66 2.12
C GLY A 69 -8.98 0.46 1.22
N ASN A 70 -7.67 0.55 0.99
CA ASN A 70 -7.12 1.39 -0.07
C ASN A 70 -7.42 0.74 -1.44
N VAL A 71 -8.23 1.43 -2.26
CA VAL A 71 -8.75 0.90 -3.52
C VAL A 71 -7.65 0.57 -4.53
N GLU A 72 -6.63 1.42 -4.63
CA GLU A 72 -5.48 1.18 -5.52
C GLU A 72 -4.70 -0.05 -5.07
N ALA A 73 -4.40 -0.15 -3.76
CA ALA A 73 -3.68 -1.30 -3.22
C ALA A 73 -4.45 -2.61 -3.40
N ILE A 74 -5.76 -2.60 -3.20
CA ILE A 74 -6.63 -3.76 -3.43
C ILE A 74 -6.57 -4.19 -4.90
N TYR A 75 -6.69 -3.24 -5.83
CA TYR A 75 -6.63 -3.52 -7.25
C TYR A 75 -5.31 -4.16 -7.65
N TYR A 76 -4.19 -3.56 -7.23
CA TYR A 76 -2.86 -4.06 -7.56
C TYR A 76 -2.53 -5.40 -6.87
N GLU A 77 -3.00 -5.63 -5.64
CA GLU A 77 -2.88 -6.95 -4.99
C GLU A 77 -3.66 -8.02 -5.76
N GLY A 78 -4.89 -7.70 -6.20
CA GLY A 78 -5.69 -8.59 -7.02
C GLY A 78 -5.00 -8.93 -8.35
N LEU A 79 -4.41 -7.94 -9.01
CA LEU A 79 -3.62 -8.15 -10.22
C LEU A 79 -2.39 -9.03 -9.96
N HIS A 80 -1.61 -8.71 -8.92
CA HIS A 80 -0.43 -9.47 -8.54
C HIS A 80 -0.77 -10.95 -8.29
N ARG A 81 -1.81 -11.23 -7.48
CA ARG A 81 -2.25 -12.61 -7.23
C ARG A 81 -2.75 -13.31 -8.48
N SER A 82 -3.48 -12.60 -9.36
CA SER A 82 -3.92 -13.15 -10.63
C SER A 82 -2.73 -13.66 -11.46
N THR A 83 -1.66 -12.87 -11.53
CA THR A 83 -0.47 -13.20 -12.32
C THR A 83 0.45 -14.22 -11.66
N SER A 84 0.47 -14.29 -10.33
CA SER A 84 1.42 -15.14 -9.59
C SER A 84 0.83 -16.48 -9.13
N LEU A 85 -0.47 -16.52 -8.83
CA LEU A 85 -1.14 -17.68 -8.21
C LEU A 85 -2.35 -18.18 -8.99
N GLY A 86 -2.85 -17.40 -9.95
CA GLY A 86 -4.04 -17.72 -10.75
C GLY A 86 -5.16 -16.68 -10.55
N VAL A 87 -6.00 -16.53 -11.57
CA VAL A 87 -7.04 -15.49 -11.65
C VAL A 87 -8.01 -15.56 -10.46
N GLU A 88 -8.34 -16.75 -10.01
CA GLU A 88 -9.25 -16.99 -8.88
C GLU A 88 -8.74 -16.36 -7.58
N GLU A 89 -7.42 -16.36 -7.36
CA GLU A 89 -6.81 -15.73 -6.18
C GLU A 89 -6.88 -14.21 -6.24
N GLY A 90 -6.81 -13.63 -7.44
CA GLY A 90 -7.04 -12.20 -7.64
C GLY A 90 -8.50 -11.81 -7.40
N VAL A 91 -9.44 -12.58 -7.96
CA VAL A 91 -10.89 -12.36 -7.78
C VAL A 91 -11.26 -12.38 -6.31
N LYS A 92 -10.75 -13.34 -5.52
CA LYS A 92 -10.98 -13.40 -4.06
C LYS A 92 -10.61 -12.10 -3.34
N VAL A 93 -9.48 -11.49 -3.69
CA VAL A 93 -9.05 -10.22 -3.08
C VAL A 93 -9.98 -9.08 -3.45
N LEU A 94 -10.36 -8.99 -4.74
CA LEU A 94 -11.23 -7.93 -5.22
C LEU A 94 -12.62 -8.03 -4.60
N GLU A 95 -13.26 -9.21 -4.65
CA GLU A 95 -14.62 -9.44 -4.13
C GLU A 95 -14.72 -9.22 -2.62
N ALA A 96 -13.70 -9.63 -1.85
CA ALA A 96 -13.68 -9.40 -0.40
C ALA A 96 -13.69 -7.91 -0.02
N ASN A 97 -13.40 -7.03 -0.97
CA ASN A 97 -13.30 -5.59 -0.78
C ASN A 97 -14.32 -4.75 -1.57
N VAL A 98 -15.24 -5.39 -2.30
CA VAL A 98 -16.43 -4.73 -2.86
C VAL A 98 -17.43 -4.54 -1.71
N ARG A 99 -17.66 -3.29 -1.30
CA ARG A 99 -18.68 -2.89 -0.32
C ARG A 99 -19.72 -1.98 -0.96
#